data_AF-M0K5Y2-F1
#
_entry.id   AF-M0K5Y2-F1
#
_cell.length_a   1.000
_cell.length_b   1.000
_cell.length_c   1.000
_cell.angle_alpha   90.00
_cell.angle_beta   90.00
_cell.angle_gamma   90.00
#
_symmetry.space_group_name_H-M   'P 1'
#
loop_
_entity.id
_entity.type
_entity.pdbx_description
1 polymer ?
#
loop_
_entity_poly.entity_id
_entity_poly.type
_entity_poly.pdbx_seq_one_letter_code
_entity_poly.pdbx_strand_id
1 'polypeptide(L)' 'MAEECDTCARSVTVEEAIRRATFGDLDTDRWQTLCCPDCGARLRTAFVGAHS' A
#
# COMPACT_ATOMS: atom_id res chain seq x y z
N MET A 1 -6.05 -4.24 9.97
CA MET A 1 -4.68 -4.82 10.07
C MET A 1 -3.69 -3.72 9.75
N ALA A 2 -2.73 -3.48 10.66
CA ALA A 2 -1.67 -2.50 10.47
C ALA A 2 -0.38 -3.22 10.05
N GLU A 3 0.37 -2.61 9.13
CA GLU A 3 1.66 -3.08 8.64
C GLU A 3 2.76 -2.22 9.26
N GLU A 4 3.81 -2.84 9.80
CA GLU A 4 4.96 -2.08 10.29
C GLU A 4 5.89 -1.72 9.14
N CYS A 5 6.30 -0.45 9.07
CA CYS A 5 7.25 0.01 8.09
C CYS A 5 8.67 -0.34 8.52
N ASP A 6 9.37 -1.15 7.72
CA ASP A 6 10.76 -1.54 7.99
C ASP A 6 11.74 -0.34 8.03
N THR A 7 11.41 0.76 7.33
CA THR A 7 12.28 1.96 7.26
C THR A 7 12.16 2.89 8.47
N CYS A 8 10.95 3.08 9.00
CA CYS A 8 10.71 4.03 10.10
C CYS A 8 10.07 3.39 11.35
N ALA A 9 9.95 2.06 11.37
CA ALA A 9 9.31 1.26 12.42
C ALA A 9 7.88 1.71 12.78
N ARG A 10 7.22 2.46 11.90
CA ARG A 10 5.87 2.98 12.13
C ARG A 10 4.84 1.93 11.75
N SER A 11 3.86 1.71 12.62
CA SER A 11 2.66 0.95 12.29
C SER A 11 1.73 1.79 11.42
N VAL A 12 1.45 1.33 10.20
CA VAL A 12 0.63 2.02 9.19
C VAL A 12 -0.56 1.15 8.83
N THR A 13 -1.77 1.69 8.92
CA THR A 13 -2.98 0.98 8.49
C THR A 13 -3.17 1.05 6.97
N VAL A 14 -3.96 0.13 6.40
CA VAL A 14 -4.28 0.14 4.96
C VAL A 14 -5.02 1.43 4.54
N GLU A 15 -5.73 2.07 5.48
CA GLU A 15 -6.46 3.31 5.26
C GLU A 15 -5.53 4.53 5.30
N GLU A 16 -4.52 4.53 6.16
CA GLU A 16 -3.49 5.58 6.22
C GLU A 16 -2.41 5.45 5.14
N ALA A 17 -2.18 4.23 4.65
CA ALA A 17 -1.16 3.98 3.65
C ALA A 17 -1.46 4.72 2.34
N ILE A 18 -0.44 5.36 1.77
CA ILE A 18 -0.55 6.04 0.48
C ILE A 18 -0.64 4.97 -0.61
N ARG A 19 -1.73 4.99 -1.39
CA ARG A 19 -1.93 4.10 -2.52
C ARG A 19 -1.24 4.66 -3.75
N ARG A 20 -0.34 3.88 -4.34
CA ARG A 20 0.31 4.22 -5.61
C ARG A 20 0.02 3.15 -6.63
N ALA A 21 -0.32 3.59 -7.85
CA ALA A 21 -0.50 2.73 -9.01
C ALA A 21 0.67 1.74 -9.09
N THR A 22 0.36 0.45 -9.19
CA THR A 22 1.38 -0.57 -9.42
C THR A 22 2.13 -0.29 -10.72
N PHE A 23 3.45 -0.49 -10.68
CA PHE A 23 4.29 -0.46 -11.87
C PHE A 23 4.21 -1.83 -12.57
N GLY A 24 3.74 -1.87 -13.82
CA GLY A 24 3.70 -3.09 -14.66
C GLY A 24 2.35 -3.35 -15.31
N ASP A 25 2.17 -4.58 -15.83
CA ASP A 25 0.95 -5.09 -16.48
C ASP A 25 -0.18 -5.47 -15.49
N LEU A 26 0.03 -5.18 -14.19
CA LEU A 26 -0.98 -5.43 -13.17
C LEU A 26 -2.08 -4.38 -13.25
N ASP A 27 -3.32 -4.85 -13.31
CA ASP A 27 -4.54 -4.05 -13.32
C ASP A 27 -4.51 -3.03 -12.16
N THR A 28 -4.17 -1.77 -12.48
CA THR A 28 -3.94 -0.70 -11.50
C THR A 28 -5.20 -0.27 -10.77
N ASP A 29 -6.36 -0.67 -11.28
CA ASP A 29 -7.65 -0.51 -10.60
C ASP A 29 -7.80 -1.50 -9.43
N ARG A 30 -7.26 -2.71 -9.60
CA ARG A 30 -7.43 -3.81 -8.63
C ARG A 30 -6.24 -3.99 -7.71
N TRP A 31 -5.04 -3.66 -8.18
CA TRP A 31 -3.80 -3.81 -7.43
C TRP A 31 -3.20 -2.44 -7.16
N GLN A 32 -2.91 -2.18 -5.89
CA GLN A 32 -2.27 -0.93 -5.48
C GLN A 32 -1.10 -1.24 -4.56
N THR A 33 -0.03 -0.48 -4.73
CA THR A 33 1.11 -0.53 -3.80
C THR A 33 0.79 0.38 -2.62
N LEU A 34 0.81 -0.17 -1.42
CA LEU A 34 0.72 0.58 -0.18
C LEU A 34 2.11 1.09 0.19
N CYS A 35 2.23 2.39 0.39
CA CYS A 35 3.43 3.04 0.87
C CYS A 35 3.20 3.68 2.24
N CYS A 36 4.25 3.75 3.06
CA CYS A 36 4.23 4.45 4.32
C CYS A 36 3.97 5.96 4.07
N PRO A 37 3.02 6.59 4.78
CA PRO A 37 2.73 8.01 4.61
C PRO A 37 3.84 8.93 5.15
N ASP A 38 4.74 8.38 5.98
CA ASP A 38 5.78 9.14 6.66
C ASP A 38 7.07 9.23 5.84
N CYS A 39 7.59 8.07 5.44
CA CYS A 39 8.86 7.94 4.74
C CYS A 39 8.73 7.58 3.26
N GLY A 40 7.52 7.25 2.79
CA GLY A 40 7.25 6.85 1.40
C GLY A 40 7.72 5.44 1.04
N ALA A 41 8.28 4.68 1.99
CA ALA A 41 8.74 3.31 1.76
C ALA A 41 7.59 2.39 1.38
N ARG A 42 7.86 1.44 0.47
CA ARG A 42 6.89 0.42 0.05
C ARG A 42 6.64 -0.53 1.22
N LEU A 43 5.37 -0.70 1.60
CA LEU A 43 4.94 -1.65 2.62
C LEU A 43 4.61 -2.99 1.96
N ARG A 44 3.52 -3.03 1.18
CA ARG A 44 3.06 -4.23 0.47
C ARG A 44 2.21 -3.87 -0.73
N THR A 45 1.99 -4.84 -1.60
CA THR A 45 0.96 -4.73 -2.66
C THR A 45 -0.35 -5.28 -2.10
N ALA A 46 -1.40 -4.45 -2.12
CA ALA A 46 -2.73 -4.84 -1.68
C ALA A 46 -3.69 -4.88 -2.87
N PHE A 47 -4.51 -5.92 -2.92
CA PHE A 47 -5.66 -5.97 -3.80
C PHE A 47 -6.76 -5.10 -3.20
N VAL A 48 -7.18 -4.07 -3.94
CA VAL A 48 -8.23 -3.11 -3.57
C VAL A 48 -9.51 -3.31 -4.38
N GLY A 49 -9.57 -4.35 -5.23
CA GLY A 49 -10.74 -4.65 -6.04
C GLY A 49 -11.99 -4.67 -5.17
N ALA A 50 -12.91 -3.75 -5.47
CA ALA A 50 -14.17 -3.64 -4.75
C ALA A 50 -14.90 -4.98 -4.79
N HIS A 51 -15.26 -5.49 -3.62
CA HIS A 51 -16.29 -6.52 -3.54
C HIS A 51 -17.58 -5.84 -4.00
N SER A 52 -18.01 -6.13 -5.23
CA SER A 52 -19.30 -5.70 -5.78
C SER A 52 -20.46 -6.28 -4.97
#